data_AF-A0A1H3E9G5-F1
#
_entry.id   AF-A0A1H3E9G5-F1
#
_cell.length_a   1.000
_cell.length_b   1.000
_cell.length_c   1.000
_cell.angle_alpha   90.00
_cell.angle_beta   90.00
_cell.angle_gamma   90.00
#
_symmetry.space_group_name_H-M   'P 1'
#
loop_
_entity.id
_entity.type
_entity.pdbx_description
1 polymer ?
#
loop_
_entity_poly.entity_id
_entity_poly.type
_entity_poly.pdbx_seq_one_letter_code
_entity_poly.pdbx_strand_id
1 'polypeptide(L)'
;MLNNFTMEPTTHGLEPIDAAVMMKKYVALLGLINYGNVEQKQQAKREIRELDNIIHYHLNSLAFDAAERKLGFSEDDLRALNKAVS
;
A
#
# COMPACT_ATOMS: atom_id res chain seq x y z
N MET A 1 -20.85 30.53 2.45
CA MET A 1 -19.81 29.90 1.62
C MET A 1 -19.42 28.59 2.29
N LEU A 2 -19.79 27.46 1.70
CA LEU A 2 -19.39 26.15 2.21
C LEU A 2 -17.92 25.97 1.82
N ASN A 3 -17.03 25.94 2.81
CA ASN A 3 -15.65 25.55 2.61
C ASN A 3 -15.66 24.07 2.16
N ASN A 4 -15.40 23.83 0.88
CA ASN A 4 -15.05 22.51 0.40
C ASN A 4 -13.71 22.15 1.03
N PHE A 5 -13.73 21.33 2.08
CA PHE A 5 -12.54 20.66 2.56
C PHE A 5 -12.17 19.59 1.53
N THR A 6 -11.46 19.97 0.47
CA THR A 6 -10.75 19.00 -0.35
C THR A 6 -9.63 18.44 0.52
N MET A 7 -9.83 17.23 1.04
CA MET A 7 -8.72 16.48 1.64
C MET A 7 -7.67 16.31 0.53
N GLU A 8 -6.52 16.95 0.66
CA GLU A 8 -5.41 16.72 -0.26
C GLU A 8 -4.78 15.34 0.03
N PRO A 9 -4.08 14.72 -0.92
CA PRO A 9 -3.20 13.59 -0.65
C PRO A 9 -2.20 13.95 0.47
N THR A 10 -2.27 13.25 1.60
CA THR A 10 -1.36 13.53 2.73
C THR A 10 -0.46 12.35 3.01
N THR A 11 0.84 12.62 3.15
CA THR A 11 1.84 11.72 3.73
C THR A 11 2.20 12.24 5.12
N HIS A 12 1.40 11.94 6.15
CA HIS A 12 1.70 12.45 7.48
C HIS A 12 2.80 11.61 8.12
N GLY A 13 3.90 12.25 8.53
CA GLY A 13 4.89 11.63 9.43
C GLY A 13 5.64 10.46 8.81
N LEU A 14 5.70 10.40 7.48
CA LEU A 14 6.48 9.44 6.74
C LEU A 14 7.63 10.17 6.07
N GLU A 15 8.84 9.99 6.60
CA GLU A 15 10.03 10.52 5.96
C GLU A 15 10.37 9.67 4.72
N PRO A 16 11.07 10.24 3.72
CA PRO A 16 11.49 9.49 2.53
C PRO A 16 12.27 8.20 2.86
N ILE A 17 13.02 8.21 3.96
CA ILE A 17 13.76 7.04 4.43
C ILE A 17 12.84 5.93 4.94
N ASP A 18 11.75 6.28 5.64
CA ASP A 18 10.76 5.33 6.13
C ASP A 18 10.06 4.66 4.94
N ALA A 19 9.66 5.44 3.95
CA ALA A 19 9.10 4.93 2.70
C ALA A 19 10.04 3.94 2.00
N ALA A 20 11.33 4.28 1.87
CA ALA A 20 12.32 3.41 1.25
C ALA A 20 12.51 2.09 2.02
N VAL A 21 12.52 2.13 3.35
CA VAL A 21 12.60 0.94 4.20
C VAL A 21 11.36 0.07 4.06
N MET A 22 10.16 0.67 4.08
CA MET A 22 8.91 -0.06 3.90
C MET A 22 8.82 -0.72 2.52
N MET A 23 9.22 -0.03 1.44
CA MET A 23 9.28 -0.61 0.10
C MET A 23 10.21 -1.83 0.04
N LYS A 24 11.41 -1.73 0.63
CA LYS A 24 12.34 -2.87 0.70
C LYS A 24 11.74 -4.05 1.46
N LYS A 25 11.06 -3.79 2.59
CA LYS A 25 10.38 -4.83 3.36
C LYS A 25 9.26 -5.47 2.52
N TYR A 26 8.45 -4.67 1.84
CA TYR A 26 7.36 -5.16 1.00
C TYR A 26 7.86 -6.11 -0.10
N VAL A 27 8.92 -5.72 -0.82
CA VAL A 27 9.55 -6.56 -1.85
C VAL A 27 10.07 -7.88 -1.28
N ALA A 28 10.73 -7.85 -0.11
CA ALA A 28 11.22 -9.06 0.54
C ALA A 28 10.07 -10.00 0.93
N LEU A 29 8.99 -9.46 1.50
CA LEU A 29 7.80 -10.23 1.90
C LEU A 29 7.12 -10.87 0.69
N LEU A 30 6.97 -10.15 -0.43
CA LEU A 30 6.47 -10.73 -1.68
C LEU A 30 7.34 -11.89 -2.17
N GLY A 31 8.67 -11.73 -2.09
CA GLY A 31 9.62 -12.81 -2.39
C GLY A 31 9.36 -14.06 -1.54
N LEU A 32 9.15 -13.89 -0.23
CA LEU A 32 8.86 -15.00 0.69
C LEU A 32 7.48 -15.64 0.41
N ILE A 33 6.45 -14.85 0.09
CA ILE A 33 5.13 -15.39 -0.25
C ILE A 33 5.20 -16.26 -1.51
N ASN A 34 5.97 -15.83 -2.51
CA ASN A 34 6.07 -16.54 -3.78
C ASN A 34 7.00 -17.75 -3.69
N TYR A 35 8.17 -17.59 -3.09
CA TYR A 35 9.27 -18.57 -3.18
C TYR A 35 9.69 -19.21 -1.85
N GLY A 36 9.16 -18.74 -0.72
CA GLY A 36 9.49 -19.28 0.60
C GLY A 36 8.86 -20.66 0.87
N ASN A 37 9.32 -21.31 1.94
CA ASN A 37 8.69 -22.52 2.47
C ASN A 37 7.34 -22.18 3.15
N VAL A 38 6.60 -23.20 3.59
CA VAL A 38 5.24 -23.02 4.18
C VAL A 38 5.24 -22.05 5.36
N GLU A 39 6.20 -22.16 6.26
CA GLU A 39 6.32 -21.30 7.44
C GLU A 39 6.64 -19.85 7.04
N GLN A 40 7.61 -19.66 6.14
CA GLN A 40 7.98 -18.36 5.60
C GLN A 40 6.81 -17.67 4.90
N LYS A 41 6.01 -18.42 4.12
CA LYS A 41 4.82 -17.89 3.46
C LYS A 41 3.77 -17.44 4.46
N GLN A 42 3.54 -18.22 5.52
CA GLN A 42 2.57 -17.86 6.56
C GLN A 42 3.03 -16.63 7.35
N GLN A 43 4.31 -16.56 7.71
CA GLN A 43 4.89 -15.41 8.39
C GLN A 43 4.81 -14.16 7.49
N ALA A 44 5.20 -14.27 6.23
CA ALA A 44 5.19 -13.14 5.31
C ALA A 44 3.78 -12.58 5.08
N LYS A 45 2.75 -13.44 5.01
CA LYS A 45 1.34 -13.00 4.96
C LYS A 45 0.89 -12.25 6.20
N ARG A 46 1.40 -12.59 7.39
CA ARG A 46 1.11 -11.84 8.62
C ARG A 46 1.77 -10.46 8.58
N GLU A 47 3.06 -10.42 8.27
CA GLU A 47 3.82 -9.18 8.24
C GLU A 47 3.38 -8.22 7.14
N ILE A 48 2.90 -8.71 6.00
CA ILE A 48 2.36 -7.84 4.94
C ILE A 48 1.12 -7.09 5.42
N ARG A 49 0.26 -7.73 6.24
CA ARG A 49 -0.93 -7.07 6.80
C ARG A 49 -0.55 -6.02 7.85
N GLU A 50 0.47 -6.27 8.65
CA GLU A 50 0.98 -5.28 9.60
C GLU A 50 1.61 -4.09 8.88
N LEU A 51 2.37 -4.35 7.82
CA LEU A 51 2.96 -3.30 6.99
C LEU A 51 1.88 -2.46 6.30
N ASP A 52 0.80 -3.09 5.83
CA ASP A 52 -0.33 -2.40 5.22
C ASP A 52 -1.02 -1.44 6.20
N ASN A 53 -1.21 -1.85 7.46
CA ASN A 53 -1.75 -0.98 8.52
C ASN A 53 -0.85 0.24 8.78
N ILE A 54 0.47 0.06 8.76
CA ILE A 54 1.43 1.16 8.94
C ILE A 54 1.31 2.13 7.76
N ILE A 55 1.24 1.64 6.53
CA ILE A 55 1.12 2.49 5.34
C ILE A 55 -0.19 3.29 5.40
N HIS A 56 -1.32 2.66 5.73
CA HIS A 56 -2.62 3.32 5.86
C HIS A 56 -2.71 4.30 7.04
N TYR A 57 -1.86 4.17 8.05
CA TYR A 57 -1.74 5.17 9.12
C TYR A 57 -1.10 6.46 8.60
N HIS A 58 -0.14 6.35 7.68
CA HIS A 58 0.62 7.48 7.15
C HIS A 58 0.01 8.10 5.88
N LEU A 59 -0.76 7.32 5.13
CA LEU A 59 -1.37 7.71 3.85
C LEU A 59 -2.89 7.69 3.94
N ASN A 60 -3.54 8.76 3.49
CA ASN A 60 -4.99 8.74 3.29
C ASN A 60 -5.34 8.07 1.95
N SER A 61 -6.61 7.66 1.80
CA SER A 61 -7.10 7.00 0.58
C SER A 61 -6.84 7.82 -0.70
N LEU A 62 -6.92 9.15 -0.62
CA LEU A 62 -6.68 10.03 -1.76
C LEU A 62 -5.21 10.01 -2.23
N ALA A 63 -4.26 9.70 -1.34
CA ALA A 63 -2.87 9.48 -1.71
C ALA A 63 -2.69 8.19 -2.52
N PHE A 64 -3.44 7.14 -2.20
CA PHE A 64 -3.46 5.91 -3.01
C PHE A 64 -4.09 6.16 -4.39
N ASP A 65 -5.27 6.80 -4.45
CA ASP A 65 -5.94 7.12 -5.71
C ASP A 65 -5.07 8.01 -6.63
N ALA A 66 -4.29 8.92 -6.05
CA ALA A 66 -3.36 9.75 -6.79
C ALA A 66 -2.14 8.95 -7.30
N ALA A 67 -1.63 8.02 -6.50
CA ALA A 67 -0.53 7.15 -6.88
C ALA A 67 -0.94 6.17 -7.99
N GLU A 68 -2.11 5.54 -7.88
CA GLU A 68 -2.67 4.62 -8.87
C GLU A 68 -2.79 5.28 -10.25
N ARG A 69 -3.39 6.48 -10.30
CA ARG A 69 -3.49 7.27 -11.54
C ARG A 69 -2.12 7.66 -12.10
N LYS A 70 -1.16 8.05 -11.25
CA LYS A 70 0.21 8.40 -11.70
C LYS A 70 0.96 7.20 -12.24
N LEU A 71 0.72 6.01 -11.69
CA LEU A 71 1.35 4.77 -12.13
C LEU A 71 0.68 4.16 -13.36
N GLY A 72 -0.40 4.79 -13.86
CA GLY A 72 -1.06 4.40 -15.10
C GLY A 72 -2.01 3.21 -14.96
N PHE A 73 -2.49 2.93 -13.75
CA PHE A 73 -3.54 1.94 -13.57
C PHE A 73 -4.82 2.41 -14.26
N SER A 74 -5.37 1.59 -15.14
CA SER A 74 -6.68 1.83 -15.73
C SER A 74 -7.79 1.54 -14.72
N GLU A 75 -8.97 2.09 -14.95
CA GLU A 75 -10.18 1.78 -14.16
C GLU A 75 -10.49 0.27 -14.14
N ASP A 76 -10.08 -0.47 -15.16
CA ASP A 76 -10.25 -1.92 -15.23
C ASP A 76 -9.20 -2.65 -14.36
N ASP A 77 -7.96 -2.14 -14.29
CA ASP A 77 -6.92 -2.67 -13.39
C ASP A 77 -7.32 -2.48 -11.93
N LEU A 78 -7.85 -1.30 -11.59
CA LEU A 78 -8.35 -0.99 -10.24
C LEU A 78 -9.54 -1.88 -9.85
N ARG A 79 -10.46 -2.14 -10.79
CA ARG A 79 -11.56 -3.07 -10.57
C ARG A 79 -11.09 -4.51 -10.36
N ALA A 80 -10.07 -4.95 -11.10
CA ALA A 80 -9.49 -6.28 -10.95
C ALA A 80 -8.81 -6.45 -9.59
N LEU A 81 -8.07 -5.43 -9.13
CA LEU A 81 -7.43 -5.41 -7.82
C LEU A 81 -8.45 -5.48 -6.67
N ASN A 82 -9.50 -4.66 -6.72
CA ASN A 82 -10.53 -4.64 -5.67
C ASN A 82 -11.27 -6.00 -5.53
N LYS A 83 -11.46 -6.73 -6.63
CA LYS A 83 -12.01 -8.10 -6.61
C LYS A 83 -11.07 -9.14 -6.02
N ALA A 84 -9.75 -8.94 -6.09
CA ALA A 84 -8.77 -9.90 -5.59
C ALA A 84 -8.53 -9.79 -4.08
N VAL A 85 -8.91 -8.66 -3.47
CA VAL A 85 -8.74 -8.36 -2.04
C VAL A 85 -10.06 -8.57 -1.24
N SER A 86 -11.19 -8.71 -1.94
CA SER A 86 -12.51 -9.05 -1.38
C SER A 86 -12.70 -10.56 -1.19
#